data_AF-A0A948Z5M0-F1
#
_entry.id   AF-A0A948Z5M0-F1
#
_cell.length_a   1.000
_cell.length_b   1.000
_cell.length_c   1.000
_cell.angle_alpha   90.00
_cell.angle_beta   90.00
_cell.angle_gamma   90.00
#
_symmetry.space_group_name_H-M   'P 1'
#
loop_
_entity.id
_entity.type
_entity.pdbx_description
1 polymer ?
#
loop_
_entity_poly.entity_id
_entity_poly.type
_entity_poly.pdbx_seq_one_letter_code
_entity_poly.pdbx_strand_id
1 'polypeptide(L)'
;MLPKKEKHTKTSTVEFNQTANLLLQGVLDAERQAFSKIIKQDNPMGNPPFHQNFERLEPNGPLLLPEGKIVVVSLGGAHLLALCATDSGRVDCMMQDTGPDISISLAPGDSIGRSRESGCKIVISDSRISRQHIIVQHGENGFFLQNLGPTNGTCVWDSESNIQTKPA
;
A
#
# COMPACT_ATOMS: atom_id res chain seq x y z
N MET A 1 -25.47 -25.60 16.15
CA MET A 1 -25.20 -24.15 16.24
C MET A 1 -24.29 -23.78 15.08
N LEU A 2 -24.81 -23.04 14.10
CA LEU A 2 -23.98 -22.46 13.03
C LEU A 2 -23.20 -21.28 13.63
N PRO A 3 -21.90 -21.10 13.32
CA PRO A 3 -21.16 -19.93 13.79
C PRO A 3 -21.81 -18.67 13.20
N LYS A 4 -22.05 -17.69 14.08
CA LYS A 4 -22.57 -16.38 13.70
C LYS A 4 -21.57 -15.76 12.72
N LYS A 5 -21.99 -15.51 11.48
CA LYS A 5 -21.22 -14.72 10.52
C LYS A 5 -20.95 -13.36 11.18
N GLU A 6 -19.69 -13.06 11.45
CA GLU A 6 -19.27 -11.73 11.83
C GLU A 6 -19.73 -10.77 10.72
N LYS A 7 -20.46 -9.73 11.11
CA LYS A 7 -20.91 -8.71 10.17
C LYS A 7 -19.68 -7.90 9.80
N HIS A 8 -19.03 -8.22 8.68
CA HIS A 8 -18.04 -7.36 8.06
C HIS A 8 -18.71 -5.99 7.83
N THR A 9 -18.27 -4.99 8.60
CA THR A 9 -18.77 -3.63 8.51
C THR A 9 -18.36 -3.05 7.17
N LYS A 10 -19.34 -2.62 6.37
CA LYS A 10 -19.09 -1.91 5.12
C LYS A 10 -18.37 -0.61 5.44
N THR A 11 -17.11 -0.48 5.07
CA THR A 11 -16.42 0.81 5.11
C THR A 11 -16.96 1.65 3.95
N SER A 12 -17.66 2.74 4.25
CA SER A 12 -18.09 3.68 3.21
C SER A 12 -16.89 4.38 2.56
N THR A 13 -17.01 4.84 1.32
CA THR A 13 -15.93 5.60 0.64
C THR A 13 -15.49 6.83 1.45
N VAL A 14 -16.43 7.46 2.18
CA VAL A 14 -16.13 8.61 3.06
C VAL A 14 -15.28 8.18 4.26
N GLU A 15 -15.65 7.10 4.93
CA GLU A 15 -14.87 6.55 6.05
C GLU A 15 -13.50 6.09 5.57
N PHE A 16 -13.42 5.42 4.41
CA PHE A 16 -12.15 5.03 3.80
C PHE A 16 -11.25 6.26 3.58
N ASN A 17 -11.74 7.31 2.93
CA ASN A 17 -10.93 8.50 2.65
C ASN A 17 -10.44 9.16 3.95
N GLN A 18 -11.29 9.29 4.95
CA GLN A 18 -10.91 9.87 6.25
C GLN A 18 -9.83 9.04 6.96
N THR A 19 -10.05 7.73 7.09
CA THR A 19 -9.10 6.84 7.76
C THR A 19 -7.80 6.73 6.97
N ALA A 20 -7.87 6.54 5.65
CA ALA A 20 -6.71 6.48 4.77
C ALA A 20 -5.85 7.75 4.89
N ASN A 21 -6.47 8.92 5.01
CA ASN A 21 -5.75 10.19 5.13
C ASN A 21 -4.99 10.28 6.44
N LEU A 22 -5.64 9.92 7.55
CA LEU A 22 -5.00 9.90 8.86
C LEU A 22 -3.83 8.90 8.89
N LEU A 23 -3.98 7.73 8.27
CA LEU A 23 -2.91 6.73 8.20
C LEU A 23 -1.74 7.22 7.34
N LEU A 24 -1.99 7.74 6.14
CA LEU A 24 -0.94 8.27 5.27
C LEU A 24 -0.18 9.41 5.94
N GLN A 25 -0.87 10.36 6.58
CA GLN A 25 -0.22 11.45 7.33
C GLN A 25 0.58 10.91 8.52
N GLY A 26 0.02 9.96 9.29
CA GLY A 26 0.72 9.34 10.41
C GLY A 26 2.01 8.62 9.99
N VAL A 27 2.00 7.93 8.86
CA VAL A 27 3.19 7.27 8.29
C VAL A 27 4.24 8.31 7.89
N LEU A 28 3.85 9.39 7.21
CA LEU A 28 4.76 10.46 6.81
C LEU A 28 5.38 11.18 8.00
N ASP A 29 4.60 11.46 9.04
CA ASP A 29 5.08 12.11 10.24
C ASP A 29 6.06 11.21 11.00
N ALA A 30 5.78 9.91 11.07
CA ALA A 30 6.70 8.94 11.63
C ALA A 30 8.02 8.89 10.85
N GLU A 31 7.97 8.87 9.52
CA GLU A 31 9.16 8.95 8.67
C GLU A 31 9.94 10.25 8.94
N ARG A 32 9.29 11.43 8.89
CA ARG A 32 9.96 12.73 9.15
C ARG A 32 10.65 12.77 10.52
N GLN A 33 9.99 12.28 11.56
CA GLN A 33 10.56 12.24 12.92
C GLN A 33 11.79 11.35 12.98
N ALA A 34 11.77 10.21 12.30
CA ALA A 34 12.90 9.31 12.19
C ALA A 34 14.09 9.91 11.45
N PHE A 35 13.85 10.50 10.28
CA PHE A 35 14.88 11.21 9.53
C PHE A 35 15.55 12.30 10.37
N SER A 36 14.77 13.07 11.13
CA SER A 36 15.31 14.10 12.02
C SER A 36 16.26 13.53 13.08
N LYS A 37 16.00 12.31 13.58
CA LYS A 37 16.86 11.64 14.56
C LYS A 37 18.18 11.15 13.94
N ILE A 38 18.15 10.66 12.70
CA ILE A 38 19.35 10.17 11.99
C ILE A 38 20.27 11.33 11.60
N ILE A 39 19.72 12.43 11.08
CA ILE A 39 20.50 13.62 10.71
C ILE A 39 21.23 14.21 11.93
N LYS A 40 20.63 14.10 13.13
CA LYS A 40 21.26 14.52 14.39
C LYS A 40 22.38 13.59 14.88
N GLN A 41 22.60 12.43 14.23
CA GLN A 41 23.60 11.42 14.61
C GLN A 41 24.85 11.38 13.71
N ASP A 42 25.14 12.42 12.91
CA ASP A 42 26.37 12.52 12.09
C ASP A 42 26.65 11.30 11.18
N ASN A 43 25.61 10.71 10.56
CA ASN A 43 25.79 9.65 9.55
C ASN A 43 25.26 10.11 8.18
N PRO A 44 26.05 10.85 7.37
CA PRO A 44 25.54 11.61 6.23
C PRO A 44 25.37 10.84 4.91
N MET A 45 25.58 9.52 4.85
CA MET A 45 25.68 8.80 3.56
C MET A 45 24.88 7.49 3.46
N GLY A 46 24.06 7.16 4.45
CA GLY A 46 23.15 6.01 4.36
C GLY A 46 21.80 6.43 3.79
N ASN A 47 21.29 5.72 2.78
CA ASN A 47 19.86 5.71 2.52
C ASN A 47 19.17 5.40 3.86
N PRO A 48 18.20 6.20 4.31
CA PRO A 48 17.47 5.94 5.55
C PRO A 48 17.04 4.47 5.56
N PRO A 49 17.29 3.70 6.63
CA PRO A 49 16.65 2.41 6.75
C PRO A 49 15.14 2.66 6.75
N PHE A 50 14.42 2.14 5.75
CA PHE A 50 12.96 2.02 5.84
C PHE A 50 12.66 1.36 7.19
N HIS A 51 11.79 2.00 7.97
CA HIS A 51 11.59 1.65 9.38
C HIS A 51 11.17 0.20 9.58
N GLN A 52 11.48 -0.36 10.75
CA GLN A 52 11.17 -1.73 11.20
C GLN A 52 9.69 -2.15 11.10
N ASN A 53 8.78 -1.21 10.80
CA ASN A 53 7.34 -1.46 10.65
C ASN A 53 6.93 -1.66 9.18
N PHE A 54 7.87 -1.56 8.24
CA PHE A 54 7.61 -1.86 6.85
C PHE A 54 8.16 -3.23 6.49
N GLU A 55 7.28 -4.18 6.20
CA GLU A 55 7.70 -5.45 5.62
C GLU A 55 8.03 -5.22 4.14
N ARG A 56 9.21 -5.70 3.70
CA ARG A 56 9.53 -5.70 2.28
C ARG A 56 8.81 -6.87 1.63
N LEU A 57 7.93 -6.56 0.68
CA LEU A 57 7.31 -7.56 -0.15
C LEU A 57 8.34 -8.12 -1.13
N GLU A 58 8.52 -9.44 -1.10
CA GLU A 58 9.40 -10.14 -2.02
C GLU A 58 8.98 -9.89 -3.49
N PRO A 59 9.92 -9.89 -4.45
CA PRO A 59 9.57 -9.80 -5.86
C PRO A 59 8.58 -10.91 -6.25
N ASN A 60 7.46 -10.53 -6.87
CA ASN A 60 6.33 -11.42 -7.21
C ASN A 60 5.58 -12.02 -6.01
N GLY A 61 5.93 -11.67 -4.77
CA GLY A 61 5.19 -12.06 -3.59
C GLY A 61 3.79 -11.43 -3.58
N PRO A 62 2.73 -12.21 -3.27
CA PRO A 62 1.40 -11.67 -3.10
C PRO A 62 1.28 -10.95 -1.75
N LEU A 63 0.75 -9.73 -1.75
CA LEU A 63 0.32 -9.04 -0.54
C LEU A 63 -1.20 -9.12 -0.44
N LEU A 64 -1.69 -9.92 0.51
CA LEU A 64 -3.12 -10.01 0.77
C LEU A 64 -3.68 -8.67 1.25
N LEU A 65 -4.84 -8.28 0.72
CA LEU A 65 -5.63 -7.15 1.18
C LEU A 65 -6.85 -7.68 1.95
N PRO A 66 -6.82 -7.72 3.29
CA PRO A 66 -7.96 -8.16 4.07
C PRO A 66 -9.15 -7.22 3.84
N GLU A 67 -10.34 -7.79 3.67
CA GLU A 67 -11.56 -7.02 3.46
C GLU A 67 -11.82 -6.06 4.63
N GLY A 68 -12.09 -4.79 4.31
CA GLY A 68 -12.36 -3.75 5.30
C GLY A 68 -11.14 -3.23 6.07
N LYS A 69 -9.93 -3.77 5.82
CA LYS A 69 -8.68 -3.26 6.40
C LYS A 69 -7.93 -2.38 5.41
N ILE A 70 -7.43 -1.25 5.89
CA ILE A 70 -6.58 -0.37 5.09
C ILE A 70 -5.13 -0.81 5.25
N VAL A 71 -4.51 -1.15 4.13
CA VAL A 71 -3.09 -1.48 4.02
C VAL A 71 -2.38 -0.31 3.36
N VAL A 72 -1.30 0.18 3.96
CA VAL A 72 -0.48 1.24 3.36
C VAL A 72 0.72 0.60 2.69
N VAL A 73 1.01 0.95 1.44
CA VAL A 73 2.20 0.50 0.72
C VAL A 73 3.04 1.69 0.25
N SER A 74 4.35 1.52 0.30
CA SER A 74 5.32 2.45 -0.29
C SER A 74 5.87 1.87 -1.59
N LEU A 75 5.81 2.66 -2.66
CA LEU A 75 6.38 2.35 -3.96
C LEU A 75 7.59 3.23 -4.23
N GLY A 76 8.71 2.61 -4.62
CA GLY A 76 9.94 3.34 -4.94
C GLY A 76 10.52 4.13 -3.76
N GLY A 77 10.04 3.88 -2.54
CA GLY A 77 10.53 4.50 -1.31
C GLY A 77 10.07 5.94 -1.06
N ALA A 78 9.06 6.44 -1.78
CA ALA A 78 8.57 7.81 -1.61
C ALA A 78 7.07 7.98 -1.83
N HIS A 79 6.42 7.04 -2.51
CA HIS A 79 5.01 7.16 -2.87
C HIS A 79 4.19 6.24 -1.99
N LEU A 80 3.40 6.82 -1.09
CA LEU A 80 2.50 6.07 -0.21
C LEU A 80 1.11 5.94 -0.81
N LEU A 81 0.59 4.72 -0.75
CA LEU A 81 -0.76 4.38 -1.19
C LEU A 81 -1.48 3.65 -0.05
N ALA A 82 -2.68 4.09 0.28
CA ALA A 82 -3.60 3.39 1.18
C ALA A 82 -4.59 2.58 0.33
N LEU A 83 -4.73 1.29 0.60
CA LEU A 83 -5.56 0.36 -0.16
C LEU A 83 -6.52 -0.40 0.77
N CYS A 84 -7.77 -0.56 0.35
CA CYS A 84 -8.77 -1.33 1.09
C CYS A 84 -9.58 -2.20 0.12
N ALA A 85 -9.64 -3.50 0.37
CA ALA A 85 -10.56 -4.39 -0.34
C ALA A 85 -11.99 -4.15 0.17
N THR A 86 -12.92 -3.97 -0.78
CA THR A 86 -14.33 -3.67 -0.50
C THR A 86 -15.22 -4.85 -0.84
N ASP A 87 -16.40 -4.92 -0.19
CA ASP A 87 -17.44 -5.91 -0.45
C ASP A 87 -18.02 -5.84 -1.89
N SER A 88 -17.75 -4.73 -2.59
CA SER A 88 -18.16 -4.49 -3.97
C SER A 88 -17.33 -5.23 -5.03
N GLY A 89 -16.29 -5.96 -4.61
CA GLY A 89 -15.36 -6.60 -5.55
C GLY A 89 -14.39 -5.61 -6.19
N ARG A 90 -14.03 -4.56 -5.44
CA ARG A 90 -13.07 -3.53 -5.82
C ARG A 90 -12.06 -3.27 -4.71
N VAL A 91 -10.93 -2.67 -5.05
CA VAL A 91 -9.97 -2.13 -4.09
C VAL A 91 -10.02 -0.60 -4.19
N ASP A 92 -10.42 0.07 -3.12
CA ASP A 92 -10.29 1.52 -3.05
C ASP A 92 -8.85 1.87 -2.73
N CYS A 93 -8.30 2.83 -3.47
CA CYS A 93 -6.90 3.23 -3.41
C CYS A 93 -6.80 4.74 -3.29
N MET A 94 -6.05 5.23 -2.31
CA MET A 94 -5.75 6.65 -2.17
C MET A 94 -4.25 6.86 -2.16
N MET A 95 -3.77 7.85 -2.91
CA MET A 95 -2.36 8.18 -2.99
C MET A 95 -2.13 9.58 -2.41
N GLN A 96 -1.05 9.73 -1.66
CA GLN A 96 -0.69 11.00 -1.03
C GLN A 96 -0.40 12.13 -2.06
N ASP A 97 0.13 11.80 -3.25
CA ASP A 97 0.74 12.78 -4.16
C ASP A 97 -0.25 13.38 -5.19
N THR A 98 -1.52 12.96 -5.16
CA THR A 98 -2.54 13.38 -6.16
C THR A 98 -3.63 14.26 -5.57
N GLY A 99 -3.29 15.50 -5.25
CA GLY A 99 -4.29 16.58 -5.06
C GLY A 99 -5.41 16.24 -4.04
N PRO A 100 -6.61 16.84 -4.14
CA PRO A 100 -7.68 16.60 -3.17
C PRO A 100 -8.00 15.10 -3.14
N ASP A 101 -8.23 14.55 -1.93
CA ASP A 101 -8.57 13.18 -1.51
C ASP A 101 -9.36 12.32 -2.54
N ILE A 102 -8.79 12.06 -3.71
CA ILE A 102 -9.43 11.26 -4.75
C ILE A 102 -9.03 9.81 -4.50
N SER A 103 -9.96 9.04 -3.95
CA SER A 103 -9.90 7.60 -3.98
C SER A 103 -10.21 7.09 -5.38
N ILE A 104 -9.36 6.21 -5.88
CA ILE A 104 -9.48 5.54 -7.16
C ILE A 104 -9.89 4.10 -6.86
N SER A 105 -11.02 3.66 -7.41
CA SER A 105 -11.46 2.28 -7.29
C SER A 105 -10.80 1.39 -8.34
N LEU A 106 -10.14 0.32 -7.91
CA LEU A 106 -9.37 -0.62 -8.73
C LEU A 106 -10.11 -1.96 -8.87
N ALA A 107 -10.12 -2.49 -10.08
CA ALA A 107 -10.61 -3.82 -10.42
C ALA A 107 -9.46 -4.83 -10.44
N PRO A 108 -9.75 -6.14 -10.33
CA PRO A 108 -8.77 -7.17 -10.70
C PRO A 108 -8.23 -6.91 -12.11
N GLY A 109 -6.91 -6.96 -12.26
CA GLY A 109 -6.19 -6.65 -13.50
C GLY A 109 -5.70 -5.20 -13.62
N ASP A 110 -6.24 -4.27 -12.81
CA ASP A 110 -5.74 -2.90 -12.80
C ASP A 110 -4.33 -2.85 -12.20
N SER A 111 -3.47 -2.05 -12.81
CA SER A 111 -2.07 -1.91 -12.40
C SER A 111 -1.68 -0.48 -12.03
N ILE A 112 -0.68 -0.38 -11.18
CA ILE A 112 -0.07 0.86 -10.71
C ILE A 112 1.40 0.82 -11.10
N GLY A 113 1.91 1.87 -11.72
CA GLY A 113 3.28 1.93 -12.21
C GLY A 113 3.61 3.29 -12.81
N ARG A 114 4.78 3.43 -13.45
CA ARG A 114 5.20 4.70 -14.04
C ARG A 114 4.82 4.91 -15.50
N SER A 115 4.25 3.90 -16.18
CA SER A 115 4.03 3.94 -17.63
C SER A 115 2.55 3.78 -18.00
N ARG A 116 1.98 4.83 -18.60
CA ARG A 116 0.65 4.74 -19.21
C ARG A 116 0.62 3.79 -20.40
N GLU A 117 1.68 3.73 -21.19
CA GLU A 117 1.81 2.82 -22.35
C GLU A 117 1.74 1.35 -21.94
N SER A 118 2.12 1.06 -20.70
CA SER A 118 2.02 -0.28 -20.12
C SER A 118 0.64 -0.58 -19.52
N GLY A 119 -0.36 0.29 -19.76
CA GLY A 119 -1.75 0.07 -19.33
C GLY A 119 -1.99 0.33 -17.83
N CYS A 120 -1.11 1.06 -17.14
CA CYS A 120 -1.33 1.39 -15.74
C CYS A 120 -2.51 2.34 -15.56
N LYS A 121 -3.42 1.97 -14.66
CA LYS A 121 -4.57 2.79 -14.27
C LYS A 121 -4.14 3.95 -13.40
N ILE A 122 -3.20 3.72 -12.49
CA ILE A 122 -2.54 4.78 -11.71
C ILE A 122 -1.12 4.92 -12.23
N VAL A 123 -0.79 6.12 -12.71
CA VAL A 123 0.53 6.45 -13.26
C VAL A 123 1.27 7.38 -12.31
N ILE A 124 2.38 6.89 -11.76
CA ILE A 124 3.24 7.65 -10.85
C ILE A 124 4.54 7.98 -11.58
N SER A 125 4.78 9.25 -11.86
CA SER A 125 5.90 9.71 -12.69
C SER A 125 7.22 9.74 -11.90
N ASP A 126 7.69 8.57 -11.47
CA ASP A 126 8.94 8.40 -10.74
C ASP A 126 9.78 7.27 -11.34
N SER A 127 11.06 7.56 -11.63
CA SER A 127 12.00 6.59 -12.21
C SER A 127 12.28 5.38 -11.31
N ARG A 128 12.06 5.51 -10.00
CA ARG A 128 12.20 4.43 -9.01
C ARG A 128 11.07 3.42 -9.08
N ILE A 129 9.95 3.77 -9.70
CA ILE A 129 8.78 2.90 -9.86
C ILE A 129 8.88 2.14 -11.19
N SER A 130 8.62 0.84 -11.19
CA SER A 130 8.61 0.03 -12.41
C SER A 130 7.47 0.45 -13.35
N ARG A 131 7.63 0.19 -14.67
CA ARG A 131 6.63 0.57 -15.69
C ARG A 131 5.23 0.05 -15.34
N GLN A 132 5.18 -1.21 -14.91
CA GLN A 132 4.10 -1.81 -14.12
C GLN A 132 4.74 -2.27 -12.82
N HIS A 133 4.34 -1.71 -11.68
CA HIS A 133 4.97 -2.01 -10.39
C HIS A 133 4.16 -3.01 -9.60
N ILE A 134 2.87 -2.76 -9.43
CA ILE A 134 1.93 -3.67 -8.77
C ILE A 134 0.69 -3.86 -9.63
N ILE A 135 0.09 -5.04 -9.53
CA ILE A 135 -1.20 -5.36 -10.15
C ILE A 135 -2.16 -5.88 -9.09
N VAL A 136 -3.41 -5.45 -9.15
CA VAL A 136 -4.49 -5.94 -8.29
C VAL A 136 -4.97 -7.27 -8.85
N GLN A 137 -5.01 -8.30 -8.00
CA GLN A 137 -5.54 -9.62 -8.35
C GLN A 137 -6.61 -10.04 -7.36
N HIS A 138 -7.46 -10.97 -7.77
CA HIS A 138 -8.48 -11.58 -6.94
C HIS A 138 -8.37 -13.09 -7.06
N GLY A 139 -8.08 -13.76 -5.95
CA GLY A 139 -7.91 -15.21 -5.85
C GLY A 139 -8.90 -15.82 -4.87
N GLU A 140 -8.67 -17.08 -4.51
CA GLU A 140 -9.54 -17.83 -3.59
C GLU A 140 -9.65 -17.20 -2.20
N ASN A 141 -8.58 -16.53 -1.75
CA ASN A 141 -8.50 -15.88 -0.44
C ASN A 141 -8.84 -14.39 -0.46
N GLY A 142 -9.39 -13.89 -1.58
CA GLY A 142 -9.75 -12.47 -1.76
C GLY A 142 -8.75 -11.68 -2.59
N PHE A 143 -8.70 -10.37 -2.35
CA PHE A 143 -7.83 -9.46 -3.09
C PHE A 143 -6.39 -9.53 -2.62
N PHE A 144 -5.45 -9.44 -3.56
CA PHE A 144 -4.04 -9.28 -3.25
C PHE A 144 -3.35 -8.39 -4.29
N LEU A 145 -2.24 -7.77 -3.88
CA LEU A 145 -1.34 -7.06 -4.77
C LEU A 145 -0.20 -7.98 -5.16
N GLN A 146 0.07 -8.10 -6.45
CA GLN A 146 1.26 -8.79 -6.94
C GLN A 146 2.31 -7.76 -7.34
N ASN A 147 3.50 -7.83 -6.73
CA ASN A 147 4.63 -6.99 -7.09
C ASN A 147 5.33 -7.52 -8.36
N LEU A 148 5.25 -6.75 -9.44
CA LEU A 148 5.87 -7.05 -10.73
C LEU A 148 7.27 -6.41 -10.89
N GLY A 149 7.69 -5.58 -9.93
CA GLY A 149 8.88 -4.76 -10.01
C GLY A 149 10.07 -5.33 -9.22
N PRO A 150 11.22 -5.63 -9.89
CA PRO A 150 12.48 -5.94 -9.19
C PRO A 150 13.22 -4.69 -8.71
N THR A 151 12.83 -3.49 -9.19
CA THR A 151 13.69 -2.30 -9.24
C THR A 151 13.89 -1.60 -7.89
N ASN A 152 12.85 -1.49 -7.07
CA ASN A 152 12.88 -0.92 -5.72
C ASN A 152 11.74 -1.56 -4.94
N GLY A 153 12.02 -2.13 -3.77
CA GLY A 153 11.05 -2.95 -3.02
C GLY A 153 9.71 -2.25 -2.78
N THR A 154 8.63 -3.03 -2.78
CA THR A 154 7.35 -2.59 -2.21
C THR A 154 7.43 -2.81 -0.71
N CYS A 155 7.20 -1.75 0.06
CA CYS A 155 7.21 -1.81 1.53
C CYS A 155 5.77 -1.69 2.03
N VAL A 156 5.38 -2.52 3.00
CA VAL A 156 4.00 -2.59 3.50
C VAL A 156 3.96 -2.14 4.94
N TRP A 157 3.13 -1.15 5.24
CA TRP A 157 2.78 -0.74 6.58
C TRP A 157 1.36 -1.20 6.89
N ASP A 158 1.27 -2.05 7.91
CA ASP A 158 -0.01 -2.45 8.47
C ASP A 158 -0.25 -1.61 9.74
N SER A 159 -1.35 -0.86 9.76
CA SER A 159 -1.75 -0.07 10.93
C SER A 159 -1.99 -0.90 12.18
N GLU A 160 -2.23 -2.20 12.03
CA GLU A 160 -2.42 -3.14 13.14
C GLU A 160 -1.18 -3.99 13.44
N SER A 161 -0.05 -3.81 12.74
CA SER A 161 1.03 -4.81 12.61
C SER A 161 1.31 -5.62 13.88
N ASN A 162 0.58 -6.73 13.93
CA ASN A 162 0.95 -8.04 14.42
C ASN A 162 0.61 -9.06 13.31
N ILE A 163 0.90 -8.73 12.05
CA ILE A 163 0.79 -9.70 10.96
C ILE A 163 2.13 -10.42 10.82
N GLN A 164 2.05 -11.70 11.21
CA GLN A 164 3.00 -12.74 10.89
C GLN A 164 3.16 -12.81 9.36
N THR A 165 4.32 -12.38 8.89
CA THR A 165 4.92 -13.01 7.71
C THR A 165 4.98 -14.50 8.07
N LYS A 166 4.21 -15.35 7.39
CA LYS A 166 4.33 -16.80 7.54
C LYS A 166 4.77 -17.41 6.22
N PRO A 167 5.72 -18.34 6.28
CA PRO A 167 6.48 -18.79 5.13
C PRO A 167 5.72 -19.88 4.39
N ALA A 168 6.07 -20.04 3.12
CA ALA A 168 6.14 -21.34 2.47
C ALA A 168 7.39 -21.34 1.56
#